data_AF-A0A2N3E012-F1
#
_entry.id   AF-A0A2N3E012-F1
#
_cell.length_a   1.000
_cell.length_b   1.000
_cell.length_c   1.000
_cell.angle_alpha   90.00
_cell.angle_beta   90.00
_cell.angle_gamma   90.00
#
_symmetry.space_group_name_H-M   'P 1'
#
loop_
_entity.id
_entity.type
_entity.pdbx_description
1 polymer ?
#
loop_
_entity_poly.entity_id
_entity_poly.type
_entity_poly.pdbx_seq_one_letter_code
_entity_poly.pdbx_strand_id
1 'polypeptide(L)' 'MTLEYDLFWSFRSPYSYLVTKRLMEFERDYDVKANVRPV' A
#
# COMPACT_ATOMS: atom_id res chain seq x y z
N MET A 1 8.56 0.32 -16.78
CA MET A 1 7.37 -0.56 -16.81
C MET A 1 7.00 -0.69 -15.36
N THR A 2 5.93 -0.04 -14.92
CA THR A 2 5.58 0.04 -13.50
C THR A 2 5.09 -1.30 -12.99
N LEU A 3 5.61 -1.74 -11.83
CA LEU A 3 5.19 -2.98 -11.18
C LEU A 3 3.93 -2.73 -10.34
N GLU A 4 2.91 -3.55 -10.51
CA GLU A 4 1.65 -3.41 -9.78
C GLU A 4 1.45 -4.51 -8.74
N TYR A 5 0.79 -4.17 -7.63
CA TYR A 5 0.41 -5.14 -6.58
C TYR A 5 -0.94 -4.79 -5.96
N ASP A 6 -1.70 -5.80 -5.52
CA ASP A 6 -2.95 -5.58 -4.79
C ASP A 6 -2.69 -5.36 -3.29
N LEU A 7 -3.25 -4.29 -2.73
CA LEU A 7 -3.18 -3.98 -1.30
C LEU A 7 -4.58 -4.09 -0.66
N PHE A 8 -4.80 -5.14 0.11
CA PHE A 8 -6.01 -5.29 0.93
C PHE A 8 -5.82 -4.59 2.28
N TRP A 9 -6.50 -3.46 2.48
CA TRP A 9 -6.30 -2.56 3.63
C TRP A 9 -7.58 -2.46 4.45
N SER A 10 -7.51 -2.58 5.79
CA SER A 10 -8.71 -2.61 6.63
C SER A 10 -8.74 -1.53 7.71
N PHE A 11 -9.89 -0.85 7.84
CA PHE A 11 -10.12 0.12 8.92
C PHE A 11 -10.07 -0.50 10.32
N ARG A 12 -10.32 -1.81 10.43
CA ARG A 12 -10.33 -2.55 11.70
C ARG A 12 -8.96 -3.13 12.07
N SER A 13 -8.00 -3.08 11.15
CA SER A 13 -6.66 -3.63 11.38
C SER A 13 -5.70 -2.54 11.81
N PRO A 14 -5.20 -2.55 13.07
CA PRO A 14 -4.22 -1.55 13.51
C PRO A 14 -2.93 -1.60 12.67
N TYR A 15 -2.55 -2.77 12.16
CA TYR A 15 -1.39 -2.94 11.30
C TYR A 15 -1.52 -2.24 9.95
N SER A 16 -2.75 -2.11 9.43
CA SER A 16 -3.01 -1.40 8.18
C SER A 16 -2.57 0.07 8.31
N TYR A 17 -2.81 0.71 9.45
CA TYR A 17 -2.33 2.07 9.73
C TYR A 17 -0.81 2.14 9.94
N LEU A 18 -0.22 1.15 10.63
CA LEU A 18 1.22 1.11 10.88
C LEU A 18 2.04 1.04 9.58
N VAL A 19 1.52 0.38 8.55
CA VAL A 19 2.25 0.19 7.29
C VAL A 19 2.00 1.32 6.27
N THR A 20 0.93 2.11 6.40
CA THR A 20 0.54 3.15 5.42
C THR A 20 1.69 4.09 5.04
N LYS A 21 2.46 4.58 6.02
CA LYS A 21 3.57 5.50 5.74
C LYS A 21 4.65 4.86 4.86
N ARG A 22 5.00 3.60 5.14
CA ARG A 22 6.00 2.85 4.35
C ARG A 22 5.52 2.55 2.94
N LEU A 23 4.21 2.32 2.75
CA LEU A 23 3.63 2.11 1.42
C LEU A 23 3.72 3.37 0.56
N MET A 24 3.49 4.56 1.15
CA MET A 24 3.68 5.83 0.43
C MET A 24 5.15 6.07 0.05
N GLU A 25 6.08 5.75 0.97
CA GLU A 25 7.53 5.81 0.68
C GLU A 25 7.91 4.81 -0.43
N PHE A 26 7.32 3.62 -0.44
CA PHE A 26 7.57 2.59 -1.43
C PHE A 26 7.15 3.00 -2.85
N GLU A 27 5.96 3.60 -3.03
CA GLU A 27 5.53 4.12 -4.33
C GLU A 27 6.33 5.35 -4.77
N ARG A 28 6.85 6.15 -3.83
CA ARG A 28 7.67 7.33 -4.16
C ARG A 28 9.08 6.94 -4.61
N ASP A 29 9.68 5.97 -3.93
CA ASP A 29 11.10 5.65 -4.07
C ASP A 29 11.36 4.56 -5.13
N TYR A 30 10.31 3.85 -5.58
CA TYR A 30 10.38 2.77 -6.57
C TYR A 30 9.29 2.90 -7.65
N ASP A 31 9.52 2.38 -8.86
CA ASP A 31 8.53 2.33 -9.97
C ASP A 31 7.48 1.23 -9.72
N VAL A 32 6.72 1.38 -8.62
CA VAL A 32 5.69 0.46 -8.15
C VAL A 32 4.38 1.20 -7.89
N LYS A 33 3.25 0.49 -8.02
CA LYS A 33 1.91 1.03 -7.78
C LYS A 33 1.01 0.04 -7.07
N ALA A 34 0.35 0.49 -6.00
CA ALA A 34 -0.63 -0.28 -5.26
C ALA A 34 -2.03 -0.11 -5.87
N ASN A 35 -2.71 -1.23 -6.07
CA ASN A 35 -4.13 -1.30 -6.32
C ASN A 35 -4.85 -1.50 -4.97
N VAL A 36 -5.27 -0.39 -4.34
CA VAL A 36 -5.83 -0.41 -2.97
C VAL A 36 -7.26 -0.95 -2.97
N ARG A 37 -7.51 -1.94 -2.11
CA ARG A 37 -8.80 -2.62 -1.93
C ARG A 37 -9.21 -2.58 -0.45
N PRO A 38 -10.10 -1.66 -0.05
CA PRO A 38 -10.61 -1.62 1.32
C PRO A 38 -11.38 -2.89 1.70
N VAL A 39 -11.12 -3.47 2.90
CA VAL A 39 -11.77 -4.69 3.44
C VAL A 39 -12.10 -4.64 4.93
#